data_AF-A0A7X0Z9K8-F1
#
_entry.id   AF-A0A7X0Z9K8-F1
#
_cell.length_a   1.000
_cell.length_b   1.000
_cell.length_c   1.000
_cell.angle_alpha   90.00
_cell.angle_beta   90.00
_cell.angle_gamma   90.00
#
_symmetry.space_group_name_H-M   'P 1'
#
loop_
_entity.id
_entity.type
_entity.pdbx_description
1 polymer ?
#
loop_
_entity_poly.entity_id
_entity_poly.type
_entity_poly.pdbx_seq_one_letter_code
_entity_poly.pdbx_strand_id
1 'polypeptide(L)'
;MKSSMNISELVEAFIKEKGIKIYCWGKVCWKCNKTIPVCSYFLNYELEELDSYLGMVGPIGLGDLEPVDRLLEQGIPTIKECYSHTTKSTYIANTCEHCGSLQGRNYVVDDPHEITVDLWHNHNMEKYLYGMVSEEEVGDLSHDSQRIYS
;
A
#
# COMPACT_ATOMS: atom_id res chain seq x y z
N MET A 1 -1.60 -15.55 33.18
CA MET A 1 -1.39 -14.25 32.51
C MET A 1 -1.60 -14.48 31.03
N LYS A 2 -2.78 -14.15 30.49
CA LYS A 2 -2.99 -14.09 29.03
C LYS A 2 -2.74 -12.63 28.66
N SER A 3 -1.54 -12.32 28.19
CA SER A 3 -1.35 -11.04 27.50
C SER A 3 -2.19 -11.13 26.23
N SER A 4 -3.20 -10.27 26.11
CA SER A 4 -3.81 -10.02 24.80
C SER A 4 -2.71 -9.47 23.91
N MET A 5 -2.42 -10.13 22.78
CA MET A 5 -1.56 -9.52 21.78
C MET A 5 -2.12 -8.14 21.44
N ASN A 6 -1.25 -7.14 21.38
CA ASN A 6 -1.68 -5.82 20.90
C ASN A 6 -1.90 -5.87 19.39
N ILE A 7 -2.59 -4.87 18.82
CA ILE A 7 -2.94 -4.86 17.40
C ILE A 7 -1.69 -4.92 16.50
N SER A 8 -0.63 -4.20 16.86
CA SER A 8 0.64 -4.22 16.11
C SER A 8 1.20 -5.64 16.01
N GLU A 9 1.23 -6.38 17.12
CA GLU A 9 1.72 -7.76 17.16
C GLU A 9 0.86 -8.72 16.31
N LEU A 10 -0.46 -8.49 16.24
CA LEU A 10 -1.36 -9.28 15.38
C LEU A 10 -1.11 -8.99 13.89
N VAL A 11 -0.93 -7.72 13.53
CA VAL A 11 -0.65 -7.31 12.15
C VAL A 11 0.71 -7.82 11.69
N GLU A 12 1.73 -7.71 12.55
CA GLU A 12 3.04 -8.29 12.28
C GLU A 12 2.94 -9.80 12.08
N ALA A 13 2.23 -10.52 12.95
CA ALA A 13 2.03 -11.97 12.79
C ALA A 13 1.30 -12.34 11.49
N PHE A 14 0.30 -11.55 11.09
CA PHE A 14 -0.40 -11.74 9.83
C PHE A 14 0.54 -11.58 8.63
N ILE A 15 1.31 -10.49 8.60
CA ILE A 15 2.26 -10.21 7.50
C ILE A 15 3.33 -11.32 7.44
N LYS A 16 3.77 -11.82 8.60
CA LYS A 16 4.69 -12.96 8.65
C LYS A 16 4.12 -14.23 8.04
N GLU A 17 2.86 -14.53 8.32
CA GLU A 17 2.22 -15.75 7.82
C GLU A 17 1.79 -15.65 6.35
N LYS A 18 1.28 -14.49 5.93
CA LYS A 18 0.60 -14.32 4.64
C LYS A 18 1.38 -13.51 3.62
N GLY A 19 2.37 -12.74 4.05
CA GLY A 19 2.96 -11.69 3.23
C GLY A 19 2.00 -10.53 3.02
N ILE A 20 2.32 -9.67 2.05
CA ILE A 20 1.50 -8.52 1.64
C ILE A 20 1.25 -8.61 0.15
N LYS A 21 -0.02 -8.59 -0.26
CA LYS A 21 -0.38 -8.59 -1.68
C LYS A 21 -0.18 -7.21 -2.29
N ILE A 22 0.36 -7.21 -3.50
CA ILE A 22 0.60 -6.00 -4.29
C ILE A 22 -0.40 -6.00 -5.45
N TYR A 23 -1.14 -4.91 -5.57
CA TYR A 23 -2.16 -4.72 -6.59
C TYR A 23 -1.73 -3.62 -7.55
N CYS A 24 -1.90 -3.85 -8.86
CA CYS A 24 -1.60 -2.87 -9.89
C CYS A 24 -2.79 -2.68 -10.84
N TRP A 25 -3.06 -1.44 -11.22
CA TRP A 25 -4.14 -1.08 -12.14
C TRP A 25 -3.76 0.08 -13.05
N GLY A 26 -4.53 0.26 -14.12
CA GLY A 26 -4.35 1.39 -15.04
C GLY A 26 -5.01 2.65 -14.48
N LYS A 27 -4.25 3.74 -14.43
CA LYS A 27 -4.72 5.08 -14.04
C LYS A 27 -4.36 6.11 -15.09
N VAL A 28 -5.26 7.08 -15.34
CA VAL A 28 -4.95 8.22 -16.21
C VAL A 28 -4.08 9.22 -15.45
N CYS A 29 -2.88 9.50 -15.97
CA CYS A 29 -1.98 10.48 -15.36
C CYS A 29 -2.61 11.88 -15.40
N TRP A 30 -2.74 12.53 -14.23
CA TRP A 30 -3.35 13.87 -14.10
C TRP A 30 -2.63 14.97 -14.90
N LYS A 31 -1.35 14.78 -15.24
CA LYS A 31 -0.53 15.77 -15.94
C LYS A 31 -0.50 15.58 -17.46
N CYS A 32 -0.26 14.34 -17.92
CA CYS A 32 -0.05 14.06 -19.34
C CYS A 32 -1.18 13.27 -20.01
N ASN A 33 -2.22 12.88 -19.25
CA ASN A 33 -3.40 12.17 -19.71
C ASN A 33 -3.14 10.80 -20.37
N LYS A 34 -1.93 10.25 -20.22
CA LYS A 34 -1.63 8.88 -20.62
C LYS A 34 -2.00 7.92 -19.50
N THR A 35 -2.55 6.77 -19.86
CA THR A 35 -2.77 5.66 -18.92
C THR A 35 -1.43 5.07 -18.53
N ILE A 36 -1.19 4.93 -17.23
CA ILE A 36 0.00 4.32 -16.67
C ILE A 36 -0.39 3.23 -15.66
N PRO A 37 0.46 2.23 -15.44
CA PRO A 37 0.30 1.35 -14.30
C PRO A 37 0.64 2.10 -13.01
N VAL A 38 -0.23 1.99 -12.01
CA VAL A 38 0.05 2.36 -10.62
C VAL A 38 -0.11 1.12 -9.75
N CYS A 39 0.68 1.03 -8.68
CA CYS A 39 0.68 -0.12 -7.79
C CYS A 39 0.64 0.31 -6.32
N SER A 40 -0.03 -0.48 -5.49
CA SER A 40 -0.07 -0.33 -4.04
C SER A 40 -0.42 -1.66 -3.36
N TYR A 41 -0.12 -1.78 -2.07
CA TYR A 41 -0.82 -2.70 -1.18
C TYR A 41 -2.03 -2.01 -0.55
N PHE A 42 -2.94 -2.81 0.01
CA PHE A 42 -4.09 -2.34 0.78
C PHE A 42 -4.20 -3.22 2.03
N LEU A 43 -3.34 -2.97 3.02
CA LEU A 43 -3.22 -3.86 4.17
C LEU A 43 -4.53 -3.92 4.98
N ASN A 44 -5.26 -2.81 5.08
CA ASN A 44 -6.57 -2.77 5.72
C ASN A 44 -7.61 -3.67 5.01
N TYR A 45 -7.54 -3.78 3.68
CA TYR A 45 -8.39 -4.69 2.90
C TYR A 45 -8.06 -6.16 3.22
N GLU A 46 -6.77 -6.48 3.32
CA GLU A 46 -6.32 -7.84 3.66
C GLU A 46 -6.61 -8.21 5.13
N LEU A 47 -6.52 -7.24 6.05
CA LEU A 47 -6.80 -7.45 7.47
C LEU A 47 -8.29 -7.52 7.79
N GLU A 48 -9.16 -6.94 6.97
CA GLU A 48 -10.61 -7.03 7.15
C GLU A 48 -11.11 -8.49 7.13
N GLU A 49 -10.41 -9.37 6.40
CA GLU A 49 -10.70 -10.82 6.40
C GLU A 49 -10.42 -11.50 7.75
N LEU A 50 -9.50 -10.94 8.57
CA LEU A 50 -9.19 -11.44 9.90
C LEU A 50 -10.10 -10.85 10.97
N ASP A 51 -10.24 -9.53 10.97
CA ASP A 51 -11.03 -8.78 11.94
C ASP A 51 -11.45 -7.43 11.34
N SER A 52 -12.76 -7.23 11.24
CA SER A 52 -13.37 -5.99 10.74
C SER A 52 -12.88 -4.72 11.45
N TYR A 53 -12.47 -4.79 12.72
CA TYR A 53 -11.95 -3.64 13.46
C TYR A 53 -10.55 -3.23 12.98
N LEU A 54 -9.73 -4.19 12.54
CA LEU A 54 -8.41 -3.91 11.96
C LEU A 54 -8.54 -3.21 10.61
N GLY A 55 -9.58 -3.54 9.84
CA GLY A 55 -9.90 -2.86 8.58
C GLY A 55 -10.34 -1.40 8.73
N MET A 56 -10.66 -0.93 9.95
CA MET A 56 -11.11 0.45 10.20
C MET A 56 -9.97 1.47 10.26
N VAL A 57 -8.70 1.05 10.27
CA VAL A 57 -7.51 1.92 10.36
C VAL A 57 -7.19 2.55 9.00
N GLY A 58 -8.20 3.14 8.35
CA GLY A 58 -8.06 3.81 7.05
C GLY A 58 -7.41 2.94 5.95
N PRO A 59 -7.21 3.50 4.75
CA PRO A 59 -6.43 2.82 3.72
C PRO A 59 -4.94 2.83 4.11
N ILE A 60 -4.32 1.65 4.16
CA ILE A 60 -2.89 1.47 4.41
C ILE A 60 -2.25 0.91 3.15
N GLY A 61 -1.37 1.70 2.52
CA GLY A 61 -0.83 1.44 1.19
C GLY A 61 0.50 2.14 0.95
N LEU A 62 0.97 2.16 -0.31
CA LEU A 62 2.28 2.69 -0.68
C LEU A 62 2.55 4.05 -0.03
N GLY A 63 3.65 4.14 0.71
CA GLY A 63 4.04 5.29 1.53
C GLY A 63 3.86 5.08 3.04
N ASP A 64 3.29 3.96 3.49
CA ASP A 64 3.07 3.67 4.93
C ASP A 64 4.09 2.72 5.55
N LEU A 65 4.56 1.72 4.82
CA LEU A 65 5.46 0.67 5.31
C LEU A 65 6.79 0.81 4.57
N GLU A 66 7.76 1.49 5.18
CA GLU A 66 9.03 1.84 4.50
C GLU A 66 9.75 0.60 3.94
N PRO A 67 9.87 -0.52 4.66
CA PRO A 67 10.56 -1.69 4.13
C PRO A 67 9.85 -2.29 2.90
N VAL A 68 8.51 -2.29 2.89
CA VAL A 68 7.72 -2.74 1.74
C VAL A 68 7.91 -1.78 0.57
N ASP A 69 7.78 -0.48 0.83
CA ASP A 69 7.88 0.56 -0.18
C ASP A 69 9.25 0.52 -0.89
N ARG A 70 10.34 0.27 -0.16
CA ARG A 70 11.71 0.12 -0.71
C ARG A 70 11.83 -1.09 -1.64
N LEU A 71 11.19 -2.20 -1.32
CA LEU A 71 11.16 -3.38 -2.19
C LEU A 71 10.40 -3.09 -3.48
N LEU A 72 9.26 -2.40 -3.35
CA LEU A 72 8.46 -1.99 -4.50
C LEU A 72 9.20 -0.99 -5.39
N GLU A 73 9.95 -0.05 -4.82
CA GLU A 73 10.82 0.88 -5.57
C GLU A 73 11.88 0.14 -6.38
N GLN A 74 12.47 -0.92 -5.83
CA GLN A 74 13.49 -1.71 -6.53
C GLN A 74 12.89 -2.59 -7.65
N GLY A 75 11.66 -3.08 -7.46
CA GLY A 75 11.01 -4.03 -8.37
C GLY A 75 10.09 -3.42 -9.41
N ILE A 76 9.54 -2.22 -9.18
CA ILE A 76 8.48 -1.61 -9.99
C ILE A 76 8.95 -0.24 -10.52
N PRO A 77 9.28 -0.11 -11.82
CA PRO A 77 9.89 1.11 -12.38
C PRO A 77 9.09 2.41 -12.22
N THR A 78 7.77 2.31 -12.03
CA THR A 78 6.91 3.47 -11.77
C THR A 78 6.92 3.92 -10.32
N ILE A 79 7.44 3.13 -9.38
CA ILE A 79 7.55 3.48 -7.95
C ILE A 79 8.93 4.07 -7.67
N LYS A 80 8.98 5.29 -7.14
CA LYS A 80 10.22 6.03 -6.90
C LYS A 80 10.11 6.92 -5.67
N GLU A 81 11.24 7.16 -5.03
CA GLU A 81 11.38 8.23 -4.04
C GLU A 81 11.09 9.60 -4.69
N CYS A 82 10.13 10.32 -4.10
CA CYS A 82 9.65 11.60 -4.60
C CYS A 82 9.54 12.63 -3.48
N TYR A 83 9.91 13.87 -3.78
CA TYR A 83 9.65 15.00 -2.88
C TYR A 83 8.28 15.62 -3.16
N SER A 84 7.45 15.73 -2.14
CA SER A 84 6.17 16.42 -2.20
C SER A 84 6.29 17.84 -1.64
N HIS A 85 6.02 18.83 -2.50
CA HIS A 85 6.00 20.23 -2.09
C HIS A 85 4.83 20.57 -1.16
N THR A 86 3.75 19.78 -1.19
CA THR A 86 2.56 19.97 -0.36
C THR A 86 2.81 19.54 1.08
N THR A 87 3.42 18.37 1.27
CA THR A 87 3.71 17.80 2.60
C THR A 87 5.10 18.15 3.11
N LYS A 88 5.95 18.75 2.26
CA LYS A 88 7.36 19.07 2.55
C LYS A 88 8.19 17.85 2.97
N SER A 89 7.83 16.68 2.47
CA SER A 89 8.45 15.41 2.81
C SER A 89 8.85 14.64 1.55
N THR A 90 9.83 13.76 1.71
CA THR A 90 10.20 12.74 0.74
C THR A 90 9.51 11.43 1.11
N TYR A 91 8.90 10.77 0.14
CA TYR A 91 8.31 9.44 0.32
C TYR A 91 8.31 8.67 -1.01
N ILE A 92 8.21 7.35 -0.92
CA ILE A 92 8.13 6.48 -2.09
C ILE A 92 6.71 6.54 -2.65
N ALA A 93 6.59 6.77 -3.96
CA ALA A 93 5.31 6.98 -4.60
C ALA A 93 5.30 6.51 -6.04
N ASN A 94 4.10 6.35 -6.60
CA ASN A 94 3.92 6.14 -8.03
C ASN A 94 4.30 7.40 -8.82
N THR A 95 4.91 7.20 -9.98
CA THR A 95 5.35 8.24 -10.92
C THR A 95 4.93 7.87 -12.33
N CYS A 96 4.56 8.88 -13.11
CA CYS A 96 4.24 8.67 -14.51
C CYS A 96 5.50 8.35 -15.32
N GLU A 97 5.55 7.17 -15.93
CA GLU A 97 6.65 6.76 -16.81
C GLU A 97 6.84 7.66 -18.04
N HIS A 98 5.82 8.44 -18.42
CA HIS A 98 5.88 9.31 -19.60
C HIS A 98 6.30 10.75 -19.32
N CYS A 99 5.94 11.30 -18.16
CA CYS A 99 6.18 12.72 -17.85
C CYS A 99 6.83 12.96 -16.47
N GLY A 100 7.11 11.89 -15.73
CA GLY A 100 7.76 11.93 -14.42
C GLY A 100 6.91 12.51 -13.29
N SER A 101 5.63 12.84 -13.52
CA SER A 101 4.80 13.43 -12.47
C SER A 101 4.47 12.42 -11.38
N LEU A 102 4.66 12.82 -10.14
CA LEU A 102 4.14 12.17 -8.95
C LEU A 102 2.64 11.88 -9.10
N GLN A 103 2.26 10.60 -9.01
CA GLN A 103 0.88 10.13 -8.85
C GLN A 103 0.68 9.81 -7.37
N GLY A 104 0.58 10.88 -6.57
CA GLY A 104 0.65 10.81 -5.11
C GLY A 104 -0.44 9.95 -4.46
N ARG A 105 -0.20 9.63 -3.19
CA ARG A 105 -1.04 8.77 -2.34
C ARG A 105 -2.53 9.07 -2.41
N ASN A 106 -2.93 10.35 -2.36
CA ASN A 106 -4.33 10.75 -2.35
C ASN A 106 -5.18 10.12 -3.46
N TYR A 107 -4.60 9.91 -4.65
CA TYR A 107 -5.34 9.40 -5.82
C TYR A 107 -5.03 7.94 -6.16
N VAL A 108 -4.23 7.28 -5.33
CA VAL A 108 -3.77 5.89 -5.53
C VAL A 108 -4.09 5.00 -4.33
N VAL A 109 -4.08 5.53 -3.11
CA VAL A 109 -4.33 4.79 -1.87
C VAL A 109 -5.58 5.32 -1.19
N ASP A 110 -5.65 6.64 -0.95
CA ASP A 110 -6.75 7.21 -0.17
C ASP A 110 -8.07 7.25 -0.96
N ASP A 111 -7.99 7.52 -2.27
CA ASP A 111 -9.14 7.59 -3.17
C ASP A 111 -8.84 7.00 -4.57
N PRO A 112 -8.71 5.66 -4.67
CA PRO A 112 -8.32 4.97 -5.89
C PRO A 112 -9.52 4.74 -6.81
N HIS A 113 -10.06 5.83 -7.36
CA HIS A 113 -11.28 5.88 -8.18
C HIS A 113 -11.45 4.75 -9.21
N GLU A 114 -10.36 4.32 -9.85
CA GLU A 114 -10.39 3.29 -10.89
C GLU A 114 -10.70 1.88 -10.36
N ILE A 115 -10.50 1.65 -9.05
CA ILE A 115 -10.68 0.35 -8.39
C ILE A 115 -11.60 0.42 -7.17
N THR A 116 -12.08 1.61 -6.78
CA THR A 116 -12.93 1.85 -5.60
C THR A 116 -14.07 0.84 -5.45
N VAL A 117 -14.77 0.52 -6.54
CA VAL A 117 -15.91 -0.42 -6.50
C VAL A 117 -15.45 -1.83 -6.12
N ASP A 118 -14.31 -2.27 -6.63
CA ASP A 118 -13.80 -3.61 -6.32
C ASP A 118 -13.10 -3.67 -4.97
N LEU A 119 -12.47 -2.57 -4.55
CA LEU A 119 -11.78 -2.46 -3.28
C LEU A 119 -12.75 -2.37 -2.10
N TRP A 120 -13.81 -1.54 -2.19
CA TRP A 120 -14.68 -1.23 -1.04
C TRP A 120 -16.09 -1.80 -1.13
N HIS A 121 -16.52 -2.36 -2.27
CA HIS A 121 -17.89 -2.85 -2.43
C HIS A 121 -17.95 -4.32 -2.86
N ASN A 122 -17.21 -4.71 -3.89
CA ASN A 122 -17.26 -6.09 -4.39
C ASN A 122 -16.30 -7.04 -3.68
N HIS A 123 -15.30 -6.50 -2.97
CA HIS A 123 -14.18 -7.26 -2.41
C HIS A 123 -13.53 -8.19 -3.46
N ASN A 124 -13.19 -7.63 -4.62
CA ASN A 124 -12.68 -8.37 -5.78
C ASN A 124 -11.35 -7.80 -6.29
N MET A 125 -10.40 -7.62 -5.36
CA MET A 125 -9.07 -7.09 -5.68
C MET A 125 -8.15 -8.11 -6.37
N GLU A 126 -8.48 -9.40 -6.33
CA GLU A 126 -7.69 -10.49 -6.94
C GLU A 126 -7.43 -10.29 -8.43
N LYS A 127 -8.34 -9.64 -9.16
CA LYS A 127 -8.15 -9.35 -10.59
C LYS A 127 -7.07 -8.28 -10.86
N TYR A 128 -6.64 -7.54 -9.83
CA TYR A 128 -5.56 -6.56 -9.87
C TYR A 128 -4.27 -7.08 -9.25
N LEU A 129 -4.24 -8.34 -8.78
CA LEU A 129 -3.07 -8.91 -8.13
C LEU A 129 -1.87 -8.93 -9.09
N TYR A 130 -0.81 -8.23 -8.70
CA TYR A 130 0.46 -8.18 -9.41
C TYR A 130 1.46 -9.18 -8.84
N GLY A 131 1.48 -9.30 -7.52
CA GLY A 131 2.41 -10.18 -6.82
C GLY A 131 2.23 -10.08 -5.31
N MET A 132 3.21 -10.58 -4.59
CA MET A 132 3.21 -10.61 -3.13
C MET A 132 4.64 -10.38 -2.63
N VAL A 133 4.76 -9.70 -1.50
CA VAL A 133 6.03 -9.56 -0.77
C VAL A 133 5.97 -10.45 0.46
N SER A 134 6.96 -11.33 0.63
CA SER A 134 7.07 -12.26 1.75
C SER A 134 7.77 -11.64 2.96
N GLU A 135 7.60 -12.21 4.16
CA GLU A 135 8.31 -11.78 5.38
C GLU A 135 9.83 -11.68 5.15
N GLU A 136 10.40 -12.69 4.51
CA GLU A 136 11.84 -12.80 4.27
C GLU A 136 12.38 -11.60 3.48
N GLU A 137 11.52 -10.98 2.66
CA GLU A 137 11.84 -9.80 1.88
C GLU A 137 11.60 -8.52 2.67
N VAL A 138 10.47 -8.41 3.39
CA VAL A 138 10.06 -7.19 4.10
C VAL A 138 10.99 -6.84 5.26
N GLY A 139 11.46 -7.81 6.03
CA GLY A 139 12.25 -7.54 7.24
C GLY A 139 11.42 -6.98 8.40
N ASP A 140 12.01 -6.08 9.20
CA ASP A 140 11.40 -5.57 10.45
C ASP A 140 10.38 -4.45 10.18
N LEU A 141 9.10 -4.70 10.51
CA LEU A 141 7.99 -3.75 10.41
C LEU A 141 7.56 -3.14 11.74
N SER A 142 8.25 -3.43 12.84
CA SER A 142 7.79 -3.08 14.19
C SER A 142 7.58 -1.58 14.38
N HIS A 143 8.48 -0.76 13.83
CA HIS A 143 8.37 0.70 13.90
C HIS A 143 7.10 1.22 13.19
N ASP A 144 6.85 0.76 11.97
CA ASP A 144 5.71 1.24 11.17
C ASP A 144 4.39 0.70 11.70
N SER A 145 4.37 -0.57 12.14
CA SER A 145 3.19 -1.19 12.74
C SER A 145 2.81 -0.48 14.04
N GLN A 146 3.78 -0.14 14.89
CA GLN A 146 3.52 0.67 16.09
C GLN A 146 2.99 2.05 15.71
N ARG A 147 3.59 2.73 14.73
CA ARG A 147 3.16 4.07 14.31
C ARG A 147 1.72 4.09 13.79
N ILE A 148 1.28 3.02 13.12
CA ILE A 148 -0.05 2.94 12.50
C ILE A 148 -1.12 2.47 13.51
N TYR A 149 -0.76 1.55 14.42
CA TYR A 149 -1.73 0.84 15.27
C TYR A 149 -1.60 1.12 16.78
N SER A 150 -0.81 2.12 17.20
CA SER A 150 -0.77 2.62 18.59
C SER A 150 -1.78 3.73 18.86
#